data_AF-A0A7S3XD85-F1
#
_entry.id   AF-A0A7S3XD85-F1
#
_cell.length_a   1.000
_cell.length_b   1.000
_cell.length_c   1.000
_cell.angle_alpha   90.00
_cell.angle_beta   90.00
_cell.angle_gamma   90.00
#
_symmetry.space_group_name_H-M   'P 1'
#
loop_
_entity.id
_entity.type
_entity.pdbx_description
1 polymer ?
#
loop_
_entity_poly.entity_id
_entity_poly.type
_entity_poly.pdbx_seq_one_letter_code
_entity_poly.pdbx_strand_id
1 'polypeptide(L)'
;FSAAALSVGVGAVLGWVSKRRQQVASTVGAAAVVLAPMAAPAIVDYDGIKYLGGSDKVDLNNANVQAYRQFPGMYPSAAGQIATHGPYKQVSDIYNIPNLDERYKAIMKKYE
;
A
#
# COMPACT_ATOMS: atom_id res chain seq x y z
N PHE A 1 48.42 -59.24 -1.80
CA PHE A 1 47.79 -58.15 -2.56
C PHE A 1 46.33 -57.94 -2.13
N SER A 2 46.04 -57.45 -0.91
CA SER A 2 44.63 -57.25 -0.46
C SER A 2 44.43 -56.11 0.54
N ALA A 3 45.17 -54.99 0.43
CA ALA A 3 44.95 -53.82 1.31
C ALA A 3 44.69 -52.50 0.54
N ALA A 4 45.06 -52.42 -0.74
CA ALA A 4 44.92 -51.19 -1.52
C ALA A 4 43.51 -50.97 -2.12
N ALA A 5 42.67 -52.02 -2.20
CA ALA A 5 41.35 -51.93 -2.83
C ALA A 5 40.23 -51.41 -1.90
N LEU A 6 40.42 -51.50 -0.58
CA LEU A 6 39.41 -51.07 0.41
C LEU A 6 39.49 -49.57 0.76
N SER A 7 40.64 -48.93 0.55
CA SER A 7 40.81 -47.49 0.83
C SER A 7 40.20 -46.59 -0.24
N VAL A 8 40.12 -47.06 -1.50
CA VAL A 8 39.54 -46.30 -2.62
C VAL A 8 38.01 -46.26 -2.53
N GLY A 9 37.36 -47.34 -2.08
CA GLY A 9 35.91 -47.41 -1.96
C GLY A 9 35.35 -46.48 -0.89
N VAL A 10 36.01 -46.38 0.27
CA VAL A 10 35.57 -45.50 1.38
C VAL A 10 35.73 -44.02 1.01
N GLY A 11 36.82 -43.64 0.34
CA GLY A 11 37.04 -42.27 -0.13
C GLY A 11 36.03 -41.82 -1.19
N ALA A 12 35.65 -42.72 -2.11
CA ALA A 12 34.64 -42.43 -3.13
C ALA A 12 33.24 -42.22 -2.52
N VAL A 13 32.87 -43.04 -1.53
CA VAL A 13 31.57 -42.91 -0.84
C VAL A 13 31.52 -41.64 0.03
N LEU A 14 32.59 -41.32 0.76
CA LEU A 14 32.67 -40.08 1.53
C LEU A 14 32.66 -38.84 0.64
N GLY A 15 33.38 -38.87 -0.48
CA GLY A 15 33.38 -37.79 -1.47
C GLY A 15 32.01 -37.56 -2.12
N TRP A 16 31.27 -38.64 -2.40
CA TRP A 16 29.92 -38.56 -2.94
C TRP A 16 28.90 -38.04 -1.93
N VAL A 17 28.99 -38.46 -0.66
CA VAL A 17 28.16 -37.94 0.44
C VAL A 17 28.46 -36.45 0.70
N SER A 18 29.73 -36.05 0.69
CA SER A 18 30.13 -34.65 0.87
C SER A 18 29.62 -33.76 -0.27
N LYS A 19 29.76 -34.18 -1.53
CA LYS A 19 29.24 -33.45 -2.70
C LYS A 19 27.71 -33.27 -2.64
N ARG A 20 26.97 -34.32 -2.25
CA ARG A 20 25.51 -34.23 -2.08
C ARG A 20 25.10 -33.28 -0.96
N ARG A 21 25.82 -33.24 0.17
CA ARG A 21 25.57 -32.28 1.25
C ARG A 21 25.79 -30.84 0.80
N GLN A 22 26.83 -30.60 0.00
CA GLN A 22 27.16 -29.26 -0.51
C GLN A 22 26.11 -28.75 -1.51
N GLN A 23 25.57 -29.64 -2.36
CA GLN A 23 24.49 -29.30 -3.29
C GLN A 23 23.17 -29.00 -2.57
N VAL A 24 22.79 -29.79 -1.55
CA VAL A 24 21.57 -29.53 -0.75
C VAL A 24 21.70 -28.23 0.06
N ALA A 25 22.90 -27.87 0.55
CA ALA A 25 23.12 -26.60 1.23
C ALA A 25 22.94 -25.38 0.29
N SER A 26 23.31 -25.51 -0.99
CA SER A 26 23.20 -24.42 -1.96
C SER A 26 21.77 -24.14 -2.44
N THR A 27 20.89 -25.14 -2.48
CA THR A 27 19.50 -24.99 -2.96
C THR A 27 18.58 -24.40 -1.88
N VAL A 28 18.81 -24.71 -0.60
CA VAL A 28 18.04 -24.14 0.52
C VAL A 28 18.35 -22.64 0.70
N GLY A 29 19.61 -22.22 0.51
CA GLY A 29 19.99 -20.81 0.61
C GLY A 29 19.37 -19.92 -0.49
N ALA A 30 19.25 -20.43 -1.72
CA ALA A 30 18.65 -19.68 -2.83
C ALA A 30 17.11 -19.58 -2.74
N ALA A 31 16.44 -20.60 -2.20
CA ALA A 31 14.99 -20.59 -2.00
C ALA A 31 14.53 -19.66 -0.86
N ALA A 32 15.39 -19.39 0.13
CA ALA A 32 15.05 -18.48 1.23
C ALA A 32 14.95 -17.00 0.79
N VAL A 33 15.70 -16.57 -0.24
CA VAL A 33 15.72 -15.18 -0.71
C VAL A 33 14.42 -14.78 -1.43
N VAL A 34 13.75 -15.72 -2.10
CA VAL A 34 12.44 -15.45 -2.76
C VAL A 34 11.26 -15.40 -1.81
N LEU A 35 11.42 -15.87 -0.56
CA LEU A 35 10.40 -15.80 0.50
C LEU A 35 10.67 -14.67 1.49
N ALA A 36 11.79 -13.95 1.36
CA ALA A 36 12.04 -12.76 2.15
C ALA A 36 11.02 -11.68 1.76
N PRO A 37 10.30 -11.07 2.72
CA PRO A 37 9.40 -9.96 2.42
C PRO A 37 10.23 -8.83 1.83
N MET A 38 9.90 -8.46 0.59
CA MET A 38 10.46 -7.28 -0.05
C MET A 38 10.10 -6.06 0.80
N ALA A 39 11.08 -5.21 1.12
CA ALA A 39 10.82 -3.96 1.81
C ALA A 39 9.86 -3.11 0.94
N ALA A 40 8.65 -2.87 1.44
CA ALA A 40 7.71 -1.99 0.77
C ALA A 40 8.28 -0.56 0.80
N PRO A 41 8.37 0.14 -0.34
CA PRO A 41 8.80 1.53 -0.34
C PRO A 41 7.79 2.36 0.46
N ALA A 42 8.27 3.06 1.49
CA ALA A 42 7.46 4.05 2.18
C ALA A 42 7.37 5.31 1.30
N ILE A 43 6.15 5.77 1.03
CA ILE A 43 5.94 7.09 0.41
C ILE A 43 6.20 8.12 1.51
N VAL A 44 7.37 8.76 1.46
CA VAL A 44 7.77 9.80 2.40
C VAL A 44 7.10 11.13 2.04
N ASP A 45 7.08 11.45 0.74
CA ASP A 45 6.58 12.72 0.24
C ASP A 45 5.24 12.53 -0.49
N TYR A 46 4.22 13.25 -0.03
CA TYR A 46 2.92 13.35 -0.69
C TYR A 46 2.58 14.81 -0.95
N ASP A 47 2.53 15.20 -2.23
CA ASP A 47 2.31 16.60 -2.61
C ASP A 47 0.96 17.16 -2.15
N GLY A 48 -0.02 16.28 -1.93
CA GLY A 48 -1.40 16.62 -1.56
C GLY A 48 -1.63 16.91 -0.08
N ILE A 49 -0.62 16.77 0.80
CA ILE A 49 -0.78 16.95 2.26
C ILE A 49 -1.43 18.29 2.61
N LYS A 50 -1.08 19.35 1.88
CA LYS A 50 -1.61 20.70 2.12
C LYS A 50 -3.13 20.78 2.00
N TYR A 51 -3.75 19.94 1.16
CA TYR A 51 -5.19 19.94 0.92
C TYR A 51 -5.98 19.08 1.93
N LEU A 52 -5.33 18.49 2.92
CA LEU A 52 -5.97 17.65 3.94
C LEU A 52 -6.54 18.45 5.12
N GLY A 53 -6.63 19.78 4.98
CA GLY A 53 -7.16 20.71 6.01
C GLY A 53 -6.18 21.77 6.51
N GLY A 54 -5.00 21.88 5.89
CA GLY A 54 -4.01 22.93 6.20
C GLY A 54 -4.01 24.11 5.21
N SER A 55 -4.91 24.10 4.23
CA SER A 55 -5.02 25.07 3.14
C SER A 55 -6.45 25.55 3.00
N ASP A 56 -6.64 26.68 2.31
CA ASP A 56 -7.96 27.19 1.92
C ASP A 56 -8.75 26.22 1.01
N LYS A 57 -8.07 25.24 0.41
CA LYS A 57 -8.68 24.18 -0.41
C LYS A 57 -8.64 22.84 0.31
N VAL A 58 -9.72 22.07 0.15
CA VAL A 58 -9.87 20.72 0.71
C VAL A 58 -9.97 19.71 -0.41
N ASP A 59 -9.17 18.64 -0.32
CA ASP A 59 -9.25 17.51 -1.24
C ASP A 59 -10.51 16.69 -0.95
N LEU A 60 -11.43 16.64 -1.92
CA LEU A 60 -12.70 15.93 -1.80
C LEU A 60 -12.54 14.43 -1.56
N ASN A 61 -11.48 13.84 -2.11
CA ASN A 61 -11.31 12.40 -2.16
C ASN A 61 -10.43 11.87 -1.03
N ASN A 62 -9.61 12.73 -0.42
CA ASN A 62 -8.59 12.29 0.54
C ASN A 62 -8.65 13.01 1.90
N ALA A 63 -9.23 14.22 1.98
CA ALA A 63 -9.28 14.95 3.24
C ALA A 63 -10.31 14.37 4.22
N ASN A 64 -10.01 14.49 5.52
CA ASN A 64 -10.96 14.13 6.57
C ASN A 64 -12.16 15.09 6.57
N VAL A 65 -13.35 14.59 6.92
CA VAL A 65 -14.58 15.39 7.12
C VAL A 65 -14.36 16.62 8.03
N GLN A 66 -13.43 16.54 8.99
CA GLN A 66 -13.05 17.66 9.85
C GLN A 66 -12.45 18.85 9.09
N ALA A 67 -11.80 18.63 7.95
CA ALA A 67 -11.21 19.70 7.13
C ALA A 67 -12.29 20.67 6.62
N TYR A 68 -13.52 20.19 6.42
CA TYR A 68 -14.64 21.03 5.97
C TYR A 68 -15.18 21.99 7.04
N ARG A 69 -14.70 21.91 8.30
CA ARG A 69 -15.09 22.86 9.35
C ARG A 69 -14.68 24.30 9.04
N GLN A 70 -13.67 24.48 8.20
CA GLN A 70 -13.26 25.80 7.73
C GLN A 70 -14.29 26.47 6.80
N PHE A 71 -15.28 25.72 6.31
CA PHE A 71 -16.35 26.23 5.48
C PHE A 71 -17.68 26.28 6.26
N PRO A 72 -18.14 27.46 6.69
CA PRO A 72 -19.38 27.60 7.47
C PRO A 72 -20.59 26.97 6.77
N GLY A 73 -21.27 26.07 7.49
CA GLY A 73 -22.44 25.33 7.01
C GLY A 73 -22.14 23.98 6.36
N MET A 74 -20.88 23.69 6.05
CA MET A 74 -20.50 22.45 5.35
C MET A 74 -20.46 21.24 6.30
N TYR A 75 -19.88 21.41 7.49
CA TYR A 75 -19.80 20.38 8.51
C TYR A 75 -21.00 20.44 9.48
N PRO A 76 -21.60 19.30 9.90
CA PRO A 76 -21.25 17.93 9.51
C PRO A 76 -21.98 17.44 8.25
N SER A 77 -23.09 18.08 7.85
CA SER A 77 -24.05 17.49 6.92
C SER A 77 -23.58 17.43 5.47
N ALA A 78 -23.27 18.56 4.83
CA ALA A 78 -22.86 18.57 3.42
C ALA A 78 -21.53 17.84 3.22
N ALA A 79 -20.59 18.01 4.16
CA ALA A 79 -19.32 17.29 4.19
C ALA A 79 -19.50 15.77 4.33
N GLY A 80 -20.45 15.32 5.16
CA GLY A 80 -20.78 13.90 5.30
C GLY A 80 -21.32 13.29 4.00
N GLN A 81 -22.09 14.06 3.22
CA GLN A 81 -22.57 13.61 1.91
C GLN A 81 -21.42 13.41 0.92
N ILE A 82 -20.47 14.36 0.87
CA ILE A 82 -19.25 14.25 0.05
C ILE A 82 -18.43 13.02 0.44
N ALA A 83 -18.17 12.86 1.74
CA ALA A 83 -17.31 11.78 2.24
C ALA A 83 -17.91 10.38 2.03
N THR A 84 -19.24 10.25 1.97
CA THR A 84 -19.93 8.95 1.83
C THR A 84 -20.10 8.51 0.36
N HIS A 85 -20.03 9.45 -0.60
CA HIS A 85 -20.35 9.18 -2.01
C HIS A 85 -19.19 9.42 -2.98
N GLY A 86 -17.99 9.74 -2.47
CA GLY A 86 -16.77 9.77 -3.28
C GLY A 86 -16.31 8.36 -3.71
N PRO A 87 -15.28 8.26 -4.56
CA PRO A 87 -14.45 9.35 -5.08
C PRO A 87 -15.07 10.07 -6.29
N TYR A 88 -14.64 11.32 -6.50
CA TYR A 88 -15.08 12.21 -7.57
C TYR A 88 -13.96 12.47 -8.59
N LYS A 89 -14.31 12.68 -9.86
CA LYS A 89 -13.32 13.04 -10.91
C LYS A 89 -13.09 14.54 -10.98
N GLN A 90 -14.16 15.31 -10.77
CA GLN A 90 -14.16 16.76 -10.81
C GLN A 90 -15.07 17.33 -9.72
N VAL A 91 -14.88 18.59 -9.34
CA VAL A 91 -15.60 19.22 -8.22
C VAL A 91 -17.12 19.22 -8.48
N SER A 92 -17.55 19.44 -9.72
CA SER A 92 -18.97 19.43 -10.07
C SER A 92 -19.69 18.10 -9.86
N ASP A 93 -18.95 16.98 -9.72
CA ASP A 93 -19.55 15.66 -9.51
C ASP A 93 -20.26 15.58 -8.14
N ILE A 94 -19.91 16.44 -7.18
CA ILE A 94 -20.58 16.50 -5.87
C ILE A 94 -22.07 16.86 -5.99
N TYR A 95 -22.48 17.50 -7.10
CA TYR A 95 -23.89 17.83 -7.33
C TYR A 95 -24.72 16.64 -7.79
N ASN A 96 -24.06 15.56 -8.24
CA ASN A 96 -24.70 14.33 -8.71
C ASN A 96 -24.96 13.32 -7.57
N ILE A 97 -24.69 13.70 -6.31
CA ILE A 97 -24.96 12.84 -5.14
C ILE A 97 -26.47 12.54 -5.06
N PRO A 98 -26.87 11.27 -4.92
CA PRO A 98 -28.27 10.89 -4.83
C PRO A 98 -28.92 11.47 -3.55
N ASN A 99 -30.17 11.91 -3.66
CA ASN A 99 -30.93 12.49 -2.53
C ASN A 99 -30.27 13.71 -1.87
N LEU A 100 -29.45 14.46 -2.60
CA LEU A 100 -28.81 15.67 -2.09
C LEU A 100 -29.82 16.81 -1.92
N ASP A 101 -30.03 17.23 -0.68
CA ASP A 101 -30.85 18.38 -0.31
C ASP A 101 -30.36 19.66 -1.01
N GLU A 102 -31.28 20.46 -1.52
CA GLU A 102 -31.01 21.73 -2.20
C GLU A 102 -30.25 22.70 -1.29
N ARG A 103 -30.50 22.66 0.03
CA ARG A 103 -29.75 23.46 1.00
C ARG A 103 -28.27 23.11 1.00
N TYR A 104 -27.92 21.83 0.89
CA TYR A 104 -26.52 21.40 0.85
C TYR A 104 -25.87 21.75 -0.49
N LYS A 105 -26.61 21.63 -1.61
CA LYS A 105 -26.12 22.10 -2.92
C LYS A 105 -25.75 23.58 -2.92
N ALA A 106 -26.57 24.43 -2.30
CA ALA A 106 -26.30 25.86 -2.20
C ALA A 106 -25.03 26.16 -1.38
N ILE A 107 -24.81 25.41 -0.29
CA ILE A 107 -23.61 25.54 0.53
C ILE A 107 -22.38 25.07 -0.23
N MET A 108 -22.45 23.90 -0.89
CA MET A 108 -21.35 23.37 -1.71
C MET A 108 -20.95 24.34 -2.81
N LYS A 109 -21.93 24.90 -3.52
CA LYS A 109 -21.70 25.89 -4.59
C LYS A 109 -21.04 27.18 -4.13
N LYS A 110 -21.20 27.54 -2.86
CA LYS A 110 -20.52 28.73 -2.28
C LYS A 110 -19.01 28.52 -2.13
N TYR A 111 -18.56 27.28 -2.02
CA TYR A 111 -17.17 26.92 -1.71
C TYR A 111 -16.56 25.94 -2.72
N GLU A 112 -17.16 25.79 -3.90
CA GLU A 112 -16.57 25.07 -5.06
C GLU A 112 -15.38 25.85 -5.65
#